data_AF-A0A7S3JEA7-F1
#
_entry.id   AF-A0A7S3JEA7-F1
#
_cell.length_a   1.000
_cell.length_b   1.000
_cell.length_c   1.000
_cell.angle_alpha   90.00
_cell.angle_beta   90.00
_cell.angle_gamma   90.00
#
_symmetry.space_group_name_H-M   'P 1'
#
loop_
_entity.id
_entity.type
_entity.pdbx_description
1 polymer ?
#
loop_
_entity_poly.entity_id
_entity_poly.type
_entity_poly.pdbx_seq_one_letter_code
_entity_poly.pdbx_strand_id
1 'polypeptide(L)'
;MPKSLDILNDINRIKDIYLEKLGKHFRQSIVIQNFRSIDMDYIIKEYCQTSYRGSLAVNKIYSTNLLKDQSVSKNTKITLRKLNTDNIELVDDARFNFFTKKLWQKLYENLPGYTIVFCASYFEFVRVRSFLKNKNANVAFIS
;
A
#
# COMPACT_ATOMS: atom_id res chain seq x y z
N MET A 1 9.17 35.31 -13.26
CA MET A 1 9.85 35.34 -14.58
C MET A 1 11.35 35.30 -14.33
N PRO A 2 12.13 34.45 -15.02
CA PRO A 2 13.58 34.59 -14.96
C PRO A 2 13.95 35.91 -15.65
N LYS A 3 14.80 36.70 -15.00
CA LYS A 3 15.39 37.92 -15.58
C LYS A 3 16.31 37.53 -16.76
N SER A 4 16.45 38.43 -17.73
CA SER A 4 16.97 38.23 -19.09
C SER A 4 18.12 37.23 -19.26
N LEU A 5 18.09 36.51 -20.38
CA LEU A 5 19.04 35.46 -20.77
C LEU A 5 20.45 35.99 -21.16
N ASP A 6 20.75 37.27 -21.03
CA ASP A 6 22.03 37.86 -21.48
C ASP A 6 23.22 37.54 -20.55
N ILE A 7 22.98 36.84 -19.43
CA ILE A 7 23.99 36.42 -18.44
C ILE A 7 24.36 34.92 -18.62
N LEU A 8 23.99 34.30 -19.74
CA LEU A 8 24.15 32.86 -19.95
C LEU A 8 25.59 32.34 -20.07
N ASN A 9 26.59 33.21 -20.25
CA ASN A 9 27.99 32.84 -20.50
C ASN A 9 28.92 33.04 -19.28
N ASP A 10 28.39 33.14 -18.07
CA ASP A 10 29.22 33.31 -16.88
C ASP A 10 29.76 31.94 -16.41
N ILE A 11 31.00 31.63 -16.81
CA ILE A 11 31.74 30.41 -16.43
C ILE A 11 31.78 30.25 -14.90
N ASN A 12 31.72 31.36 -14.16
CA ASN A 12 31.68 31.38 -12.69
C ASN A 12 30.46 30.67 -12.08
N ARG A 13 29.44 30.36 -12.88
CA ARG A 13 28.26 29.60 -12.44
C ARG A 13 28.49 28.08 -12.46
N ILE A 14 29.51 27.62 -13.17
CA ILE A 14 29.89 26.20 -13.21
C ILE A 14 30.57 25.90 -11.87
N LYS A 15 29.96 25.01 -11.09
CA LYS A 15 30.58 24.52 -9.85
C LYS A 15 31.82 23.71 -10.19
N ASP A 16 32.89 23.86 -9.43
CA ASP A 16 34.15 23.13 -9.59
C ASP A 16 33.96 21.62 -9.68
N ILE A 17 32.96 21.08 -8.98
CA ILE A 17 32.54 19.67 -9.00
C ILE A 17 32.27 19.15 -10.44
N TYR A 18 31.76 20.01 -11.33
CA TYR A 18 31.52 19.63 -12.74
C TYR A 18 32.81 19.70 -13.57
N LEU A 19 33.72 20.61 -13.25
CA LEU A 19 35.05 20.70 -13.89
C LEU A 19 35.94 19.50 -13.49
N GLU A 20 35.83 19.06 -12.24
CA GLU A 20 36.52 17.90 -11.68
C GLU A 20 35.90 16.54 -12.07
N LYS A 21 34.85 16.54 -12.91
CA LYS A 21 34.08 15.33 -13.31
C LYS A 21 33.46 14.56 -12.13
N LEU A 22 33.31 15.21 -10.98
CA LEU A 22 32.65 14.68 -9.79
C LEU A 22 31.12 14.84 -9.84
N GLY A 23 30.59 15.50 -10.88
CA GLY A 23 29.15 15.72 -11.08
C GLY A 23 28.29 14.44 -11.00
N LYS A 24 28.86 13.26 -11.27
CA LYS A 24 28.18 11.95 -11.11
C LYS A 24 27.73 11.65 -9.67
N HIS A 25 28.35 12.28 -8.66
CA HIS A 25 27.99 12.15 -7.25
C HIS A 25 27.01 13.25 -6.78
N PHE A 26 26.71 14.22 -7.65
CA PHE A 26 25.84 15.35 -7.36
C PHE A 26 24.51 15.21 -8.12
N ARG A 27 23.66 14.28 -7.64
CA ARG A 27 22.31 14.06 -8.17
C ARG A 27 21.25 14.41 -7.13
N GLN A 28 20.16 15.04 -7.56
CA GLN A 28 18.94 15.18 -6.76
C GLN A 28 17.90 14.21 -7.30
N SER A 29 17.44 13.27 -6.45
CA SER A 29 16.36 12.34 -6.77
C SER A 29 15.19 12.61 -5.84
N ILE A 30 14.02 12.90 -6.40
CA ILE A 30 12.79 13.13 -5.64
C ILE A 30 11.84 11.99 -5.97
N VAL A 31 11.43 11.24 -4.95
CA VAL A 31 10.46 10.16 -5.08
C VAL A 31 9.20 10.53 -4.31
N ILE A 32 8.09 10.60 -5.03
CA ILE A 32 6.77 10.93 -4.47
C ILE A 32 5.89 9.70 -4.65
N GLN A 33 5.31 9.21 -3.55
CA GLN A 33 4.47 8.01 -3.55
C GLN A 33 3.23 8.24 -2.71
N ASN A 34 2.14 7.57 -3.08
CA ASN A 34 0.91 7.62 -2.29
C ASN A 34 1.00 6.76 -1.02
N PHE A 35 1.71 5.64 -1.09
CA PHE A 35 2.03 4.73 0.02
C PHE A 35 3.48 4.27 -0.08
N ARG A 36 4.10 3.91 1.05
CA ARG A 36 5.47 3.40 1.08
C ARG A 36 5.52 1.97 0.55
N SER A 37 6.39 1.69 -0.41
CA SER A 37 6.66 0.35 -0.93
C SER A 37 8.08 -0.09 -0.63
N ILE A 38 8.26 -1.36 -0.25
CA ILE A 38 9.57 -1.98 0.01
C ILE A 38 10.42 -2.02 -1.26
N ASP A 39 9.80 -2.29 -2.41
CA ASP A 39 10.51 -2.34 -3.70
C ASP A 39 11.13 -0.99 -4.04
N MET A 40 10.40 0.08 -3.74
CA MET A 40 10.88 1.42 -3.99
C MET A 40 11.95 1.86 -3.00
N ASP A 41 11.81 1.46 -1.73
CA ASP A 41 12.88 1.66 -0.74
C ASP A 41 14.18 0.97 -1.19
N TYR A 42 14.06 -0.24 -1.75
CA TYR A 42 15.20 -0.98 -2.32
C TYR A 42 15.81 -0.24 -3.52
N ILE A 43 15.02 0.20 -4.49
CA ILE A 43 15.51 0.94 -5.66
C ILE A 43 16.22 2.23 -5.25
N ILE A 44 15.65 2.99 -4.30
CA ILE A 44 16.27 4.23 -3.80
C ILE A 44 17.60 3.92 -3.13
N LYS A 45 17.64 2.86 -2.31
CA LYS A 45 18.87 2.43 -1.68
C LYS A 45 19.88 2.05 -2.76
N GLU A 46 19.58 1.12 -3.64
CA GLU A 46 20.53 0.59 -4.62
C GLU A 46 21.06 1.66 -5.59
N TYR A 47 20.17 2.49 -6.15
CA TYR A 47 20.51 3.39 -7.27
C TYR A 47 20.67 4.86 -6.87
N CYS A 48 20.35 5.26 -5.63
CA CYS A 48 20.50 6.64 -5.15
C CYS A 48 21.50 6.77 -3.97
N GLN A 49 22.21 5.70 -3.63
CA GLN A 49 23.21 5.62 -2.56
C GLN A 49 24.37 6.64 -2.68
N THR A 50 24.70 7.06 -3.89
CA THR A 50 25.83 7.96 -4.21
C THR A 50 25.58 9.44 -3.92
N SER A 51 24.48 9.77 -3.23
CA SER A 51 24.14 11.16 -2.90
C SER A 51 25.08 11.72 -1.83
N TYR A 52 25.94 12.67 -2.18
CA TYR A 52 26.91 13.31 -1.26
C TYR A 52 26.26 13.88 0.03
N ARG A 53 25.01 14.36 -0.05
CA ARG A 53 24.27 14.94 1.09
C ARG A 53 23.36 13.96 1.83
N GLY A 54 23.38 12.67 1.47
CA GLY A 54 22.49 11.65 2.04
C GLY A 54 21.05 11.72 1.52
N SER A 55 20.13 11.06 2.23
CA SER A 55 18.72 10.94 1.87
C SER A 55 17.80 11.43 2.98
N LEU A 56 16.77 12.19 2.62
CA LEU A 56 15.71 12.61 3.54
C LEU A 56 14.39 11.91 3.17
N ALA A 57 13.78 11.23 4.13
CA ALA A 57 12.44 10.66 3.99
C ALA A 57 11.45 11.49 4.82
N VAL A 58 10.42 12.02 4.17
CA VAL A 58 9.33 12.73 4.85
C VAL A 58 8.12 11.82 4.89
N ASN A 59 7.64 11.51 6.10
CA ASN A 59 6.41 10.75 6.26
C ASN A 59 5.21 11.62 5.90
N LYS A 60 4.25 11.05 5.16
CA LYS A 60 3.00 11.73 4.82
C LYS A 60 2.26 12.11 6.11
N ILE A 61 2.16 13.40 6.38
CA ILE A 61 1.33 13.92 7.46
C ILE A 61 -0.09 13.92 6.93
N TYR A 62 -0.88 12.94 7.35
CA TYR A 62 -2.31 12.92 7.04
C TYR A 62 -2.97 14.09 7.75
N SER A 63 -3.65 14.97 6.99
CA SER A 63 -4.42 16.06 7.57
C SER A 63 -5.43 15.49 8.57
N THR A 64 -5.37 15.97 9.81
CA THR A 64 -6.21 15.57 10.95
C THR A 64 -7.72 15.65 10.65
N ASN A 65 -8.11 16.40 9.62
CA ASN A 65 -9.51 16.58 9.23
C ASN A 65 -10.15 15.36 8.55
N LEU A 66 -9.37 14.46 7.92
CA LEU A 66 -9.88 13.18 7.39
C LEU A 66 -9.87 12.06 8.45
N LEU A 67 -9.21 12.30 9.58
CA LEU A 67 -8.96 11.32 10.63
C LEU A 67 -9.33 11.88 12.01
N LYS A 68 -10.48 12.55 12.15
CA LYS A 68 -11.05 12.78 13.50
C LYS A 68 -11.35 11.46 14.23
N ASP A 69 -11.34 10.35 13.50
CA ASP A 69 -11.43 8.98 14.02
C ASP A 69 -10.04 8.30 14.14
N GLN A 70 -9.02 9.05 14.58
CA GLN A 70 -7.64 8.55 14.79
C GLN A 70 -7.51 7.46 15.87
N SER A 71 -8.60 7.12 16.57
CA SER A 71 -8.67 5.96 17.48
C SER A 71 -8.71 4.62 16.72
N VAL A 72 -9.21 4.60 15.49
CA VAL A 72 -9.44 3.35 14.74
C VAL A 72 -8.15 2.81 14.08
N SER A 73 -7.29 3.70 13.58
CA SER A 73 -6.14 3.27 12.77
C SER A 73 -4.94 2.74 13.57
N LYS A 74 -4.81 3.05 14.87
CA LYS A 74 -3.60 2.68 15.64
C LYS A 74 -3.66 1.28 16.26
N ASN A 75 -4.85 0.72 16.49
CA ASN A 75 -5.02 -0.53 17.25
C ASN A 75 -5.85 -1.60 16.54
N THR A 76 -5.96 -1.58 15.20
CA THR A 76 -6.67 -2.65 14.50
C THR A 76 -5.84 -3.93 14.53
N LYS A 77 -6.31 -4.94 15.28
CA LYS A 77 -5.67 -6.26 15.36
C LYS A 77 -5.79 -7.00 14.03
N ILE A 78 -4.69 -7.06 13.28
CA ILE A 78 -4.61 -7.86 12.06
C ILE A 78 -4.32 -9.31 12.45
N THR A 79 -5.14 -10.25 11.98
CA THR A 79 -4.93 -11.69 12.17
C THR A 79 -4.82 -12.37 10.81
N LEU A 80 -3.63 -12.92 10.52
CA LEU A 80 -3.40 -13.73 9.32
C LEU A 80 -3.55 -15.22 9.66
N ARG A 81 -4.15 -15.99 8.76
CA ARG A 81 -4.30 -17.43 8.91
C ARG A 81 -3.87 -18.14 7.65
N LYS A 82 -2.94 -19.09 7.82
CA LYS A 82 -2.60 -20.04 6.76
C LYS A 82 -3.66 -21.13 6.71
N LEU A 83 -4.17 -21.39 5.50
CA LEU A 83 -5.02 -22.55 5.22
C LEU A 83 -4.13 -23.62 4.60
N ASN A 84 -4.26 -24.86 5.07
CA ASN A 84 -3.54 -25.99 4.51
C ASN A 84 -4.37 -26.59 3.38
N THR A 85 -3.72 -26.78 2.23
CA THR A 85 -4.32 -27.32 1.02
C THR A 85 -3.29 -28.18 0.30
N ASP A 86 -3.67 -29.38 -0.10
CA ASP A 86 -2.75 -30.33 -0.74
C ASP A 86 -2.47 -29.99 -2.20
N ASN A 87 -3.39 -29.25 -2.85
CA ASN A 87 -3.29 -28.84 -4.25
C ASN A 87 -3.73 -27.37 -4.42
N ILE A 88 -3.12 -26.66 -5.39
CA ILE A 88 -3.41 -25.27 -5.74
C ILE A 88 -4.86 -25.10 -6.22
N GLU A 89 -5.40 -26.10 -6.92
CA GLU A 89 -6.77 -26.08 -7.45
C GLU A 89 -7.83 -26.09 -6.33
N LEU A 90 -7.48 -26.67 -5.17
CA LEU A 90 -8.38 -26.78 -4.02
C LEU A 90 -8.33 -25.56 -3.10
N VAL A 91 -7.51 -24.56 -3.41
CA VAL A 91 -7.32 -23.37 -2.56
C VAL A 91 -8.62 -22.59 -2.39
N ASP A 92 -9.37 -22.38 -3.47
CA ASP A 92 -10.63 -21.64 -3.45
C ASP A 92 -11.69 -22.39 -2.64
N ASP A 93 -11.76 -23.72 -2.79
CA ASP A 93 -12.65 -24.56 -1.99
C ASP A 93 -12.29 -24.56 -0.51
N ALA A 94 -10.99 -24.60 -0.18
CA ALA A 94 -10.53 -24.54 1.19
C ALA A 94 -10.84 -23.18 1.84
N ARG A 95 -10.68 -22.07 1.10
CA ARG A 95 -11.07 -20.73 1.55
C ARG A 95 -12.57 -20.65 1.80
N PHE A 96 -13.38 -21.12 0.85
CA PHE A 96 -14.83 -21.11 0.99
C PHE A 96 -15.29 -21.99 2.16
N ASN A 97 -14.73 -23.19 2.33
CA ASN A 97 -15.04 -24.08 3.45
C ASN A 97 -14.62 -23.48 4.80
N PHE A 98 -13.47 -22.81 4.87
CA PHE A 98 -13.06 -22.10 6.07
C PHE A 98 -14.04 -20.96 6.40
N PHE A 99 -14.46 -20.21 5.39
CA PHE A 99 -15.45 -19.15 5.54
C PHE A 99 -16.77 -19.70 6.10
N THR A 100 -17.36 -20.71 5.47
CA THR A 100 -18.68 -21.24 5.86
C THR A 100 -18.66 -21.97 7.21
N LYS A 101 -17.61 -22.76 7.49
CA LYS A 101 -17.56 -23.60 8.70
C LYS A 101 -17.04 -22.86 9.93
N LYS A 102 -16.06 -21.97 9.79
CA LYS A 102 -15.37 -21.34 10.94
C LYS A 102 -15.60 -19.84 11.04
N LEU A 103 -15.48 -19.12 9.92
CA LEU A 103 -15.56 -17.66 9.95
C LEU A 103 -17.00 -17.19 10.14
N TRP A 104 -17.94 -17.78 9.41
CA TRP A 104 -19.35 -17.41 9.42
C TRP A 104 -19.97 -17.53 10.82
N GLN A 105 -19.74 -18.64 11.52
CA GLN A 105 -20.23 -18.83 12.89
C GLN A 105 -19.75 -17.69 13.81
N LYS A 106 -18.46 -17.36 13.72
CA LYS A 106 -17.87 -16.28 14.53
C LYS A 106 -18.43 -14.91 14.19
N LEU A 107 -18.65 -14.64 12.91
CA LEU A 107 -19.31 -13.40 12.48
C LEU A 107 -20.72 -13.36 13.06
N TYR A 108 -21.53 -14.38 12.81
CA TYR A 108 -22.92 -14.38 13.25
C TYR A 108 -23.09 -14.24 14.77
N GLU A 109 -22.24 -14.92 15.57
CA GLU A 109 -22.35 -14.93 17.03
C GLU A 109 -21.73 -13.70 17.71
N ASN A 110 -20.72 -13.05 17.13
CA ASN A 110 -19.88 -12.07 17.82
C ASN A 110 -19.70 -10.75 17.05
N LEU A 111 -20.72 -10.27 16.33
CA LEU A 111 -20.62 -9.00 15.59
C LEU A 111 -21.02 -7.79 16.45
N PRO A 112 -20.08 -6.89 16.80
CA PRO A 112 -20.42 -5.60 17.42
C PRO A 112 -20.89 -4.55 16.39
N GLY A 113 -20.92 -4.86 15.09
CA GLY A 113 -21.26 -3.91 14.02
C GLY A 113 -21.24 -4.52 12.61
N TYR A 114 -21.01 -3.68 11.60
CA TYR A 114 -20.95 -4.11 10.20
C TYR A 114 -19.60 -4.77 9.85
N THR A 115 -19.64 -5.81 9.02
CA THR A 115 -18.43 -6.46 8.48
C THR A 115 -18.38 -6.32 6.96
N ILE A 116 -17.21 -5.95 6.46
CA ILE A 116 -16.90 -5.96 5.04
C ILE A 116 -16.10 -7.22 4.73
N VAL A 117 -16.57 -7.99 3.74
CA VAL A 117 -15.89 -9.20 3.26
C VAL A 117 -15.39 -8.94 1.85
N PHE A 118 -14.07 -9.00 1.66
CA PHE A 118 -13.45 -8.93 0.34
C PHE A 118 -13.24 -10.34 -0.22
N CYS A 119 -13.62 -10.54 -1.47
CA CYS A 119 -13.38 -11.79 -2.22
C CYS A 119 -12.27 -11.55 -3.24
N ALA A 120 -11.40 -12.54 -3.46
CA ALA A 120 -10.27 -12.39 -4.38
C ALA A 120 -10.69 -12.57 -5.85
N SER A 121 -11.77 -13.31 -6.10
CA SER A 121 -12.31 -13.57 -7.45
C SER A 121 -13.83 -13.42 -7.50
N TYR A 122 -14.34 -13.20 -8.71
CA TYR A 122 -15.79 -13.18 -8.96
C TYR A 122 -16.46 -14.52 -8.64
N PHE A 123 -15.81 -15.64 -8.95
CA PHE A 123 -16.35 -16.97 -8.66
C PHE A 123 -16.52 -17.21 -7.15
N GLU A 124 -15.56 -16.78 -6.33
CA GLU A 124 -15.70 -16.81 -4.87
C GLU A 124 -16.86 -15.94 -4.40
N PHE A 125 -16.98 -14.73 -4.95
CA PHE A 125 -18.06 -13.82 -4.62
C PHE A 125 -19.44 -14.45 -4.90
N VAL A 126 -19.65 -15.10 -6.05
CA VAL A 126 -20.93 -15.76 -6.37
C VAL A 126 -21.26 -16.88 -5.38
N ARG A 127 -20.26 -17.67 -4.97
CA ARG A 127 -20.44 -18.74 -3.96
C ARG A 127 -20.79 -18.18 -2.59
N VAL A 128 -20.07 -17.16 -2.14
CA VAL A 128 -20.32 -16.48 -0.86
C VAL A 128 -21.69 -15.82 -0.86
N ARG A 129 -22.07 -15.13 -1.95
CA ARG A 129 -23.40 -14.55 -2.13
C ARG A 129 -24.50 -15.59 -2.01
N SER A 130 -24.35 -16.71 -2.70
CA SER A 130 -25.34 -17.80 -2.67
C SER A 130 -25.47 -18.39 -1.27
N PHE A 131 -24.35 -18.60 -0.57
CA PHE A 131 -24.34 -19.05 0.82
C PHE A 131 -25.05 -18.07 1.76
N LEU A 132 -24.74 -16.77 1.68
CA LEU A 132 -25.33 -15.74 2.54
C LEU A 132 -26.83 -15.57 2.29
N LYS A 133 -27.27 -15.66 1.02
CA LYS A 133 -28.69 -15.69 0.66
C LYS A 133 -29.40 -16.89 1.28
N ASN A 134 -28.81 -18.08 1.18
CA ASN A 134 -29.39 -19.30 1.76
C ASN A 134 -29.46 -19.26 3.29
N LYS A 135 -28.64 -18.43 3.95
CA LYS A 135 -28.66 -18.20 5.40
C LYS A 135 -29.55 -17.01 5.80
N ASN A 136 -30.26 -16.37 4.86
CA ASN A 136 -31.08 -15.17 5.10
C ASN A 136 -30.30 -14.07 5.85
N ALA A 137 -29.02 -13.90 5.55
CA ALA A 137 -28.19 -12.87 6.17
C ALA A 137 -28.59 -11.47 5.68
N ASN A 138 -28.56 -10.48 6.56
CA ASN A 138 -28.73 -9.07 6.18
C ASN A 138 -27.41 -8.56 5.57
N VAL A 139 -27.30 -8.60 4.24
CA VAL A 139 -26.08 -8.26 3.51
C VAL A 139 -26.39 -7.45 2.25
N ALA A 140 -25.53 -6.45 1.99
CA ALA A 140 -25.46 -5.75 0.72
C ALA A 140 -24.33 -6.34 -0.13
N PHE A 141 -24.57 -6.47 -1.43
CA PHE A 141 -23.59 -7.00 -2.38
C PHE A 141 -23.14 -5.88 -3.32
N ILE A 142 -21.81 -5.72 -3.45
CA ILE A 142 -21.18 -4.81 -4.39
C ILE A 142 -20.22 -5.69 -5.21
N SER A 143 -20.47 -5.80 -6.51
CA SER A 143 -19.66 -6.59 -7.46
C SER A 143 -18.98 -5.70 -8.47
#